data_AF-A0A1E4V240-F1
#
_entry.id   AF-A0A1E4V240-F1
#
_cell.length_a   1.000
_cell.length_b   1.000
_cell.length_c   1.000
_cell.angle_alpha   90.00
_cell.angle_beta   90.00
_cell.angle_gamma   90.00
#
_symmetry.space_group_name_H-M   'P 1'
#
loop_
_entity.id
_entity.type
_entity.pdbx_description
1 polymer ?
#
loop_
_entity_poly.entity_id
_entity_poly.type
_entity_poly.pdbx_seq_one_letter_code
_entity_poly.pdbx_strand_id
1 'polypeptide(L)'
;MPLKMVAYLMGHLDGINEPVDVEQRCQVASDLTQHFDALLSALQDAWGKRTSWNGLASLDPIVEVIVDALRTVGIEVTLTEVPPGSRVDVPYRAETLPNGEADMAIIRMRQTLGLEP
;
A
#
# COMPACT_ATOMS: atom_id res chain seq x y z
N MET A 1 -3.28 0.72 11.95
CA MET A 1 -2.77 -0.48 12.67
C MET A 1 -1.94 -1.44 11.81
N PRO A 2 -2.17 -1.61 10.49
CA PRO A 2 -1.41 -2.56 9.65
C PRO A 2 0.10 -2.39 9.64
N LEU A 3 0.61 -1.16 9.47
CA LEU A 3 2.06 -0.90 9.46
C LEU A 3 2.77 -1.32 10.76
N LYS A 4 2.10 -1.15 11.92
CA LYS A 4 2.63 -1.63 13.21
C LYS A 4 2.66 -3.17 13.26
N MET A 5 1.67 -3.83 12.64
CA MET A 5 1.64 -5.28 12.54
C MET A 5 2.75 -5.79 11.61
N VAL A 6 2.93 -5.20 10.43
CA VAL A 6 4.05 -5.55 9.52
C VAL A 6 5.40 -5.40 10.24
N ALA A 7 5.62 -4.30 10.96
CA ALA A 7 6.84 -4.09 11.75
C ALA A 7 6.99 -5.13 12.89
N TYR A 8 5.90 -5.48 13.57
CA TYR A 8 5.89 -6.52 14.60
C TYR A 8 6.21 -7.90 14.01
N LEU A 9 5.63 -8.26 12.87
CA LEU A 9 5.88 -9.54 12.20
C LEU A 9 7.33 -9.64 11.70
N MET A 10 7.88 -8.54 11.15
CA MET A 10 9.29 -8.46 10.78
C MET A 10 10.22 -8.62 11.99
N GLY A 11 9.95 -7.93 13.10
CA GLY A 11 10.85 -7.89 14.26
C GLY A 11 10.70 -9.07 15.23
N HIS A 12 9.54 -9.70 15.30
CA HIS A 12 9.22 -10.72 16.31
C HIS A 12 9.19 -12.14 15.74
N LEU A 13 8.76 -12.35 14.49
CA LEU A 13 8.65 -13.70 13.92
C LEU A 13 9.93 -14.20 13.25
N ASP A 14 10.85 -13.32 12.86
CA ASP A 14 12.20 -13.70 12.42
C ASP A 14 12.98 -14.47 13.52
N GLY A 15 12.61 -14.25 14.80
CA GLY A 15 13.12 -15.00 15.94
C GLY A 15 12.34 -16.29 16.30
N ILE A 16 11.14 -16.50 15.75
CA ILE A 16 10.21 -17.57 16.18
C ILE A 16 9.99 -18.61 15.06
N ASN A 17 10.35 -18.30 13.80
CA ASN A 17 10.31 -19.22 12.66
C ASN A 17 8.90 -19.86 12.44
N GLU A 18 7.86 -19.08 12.73
CA GLU A 18 6.46 -19.45 12.52
C GLU A 18 5.95 -18.97 11.16
N PRO A 19 5.01 -19.70 10.53
CA PRO A 19 4.33 -19.23 9.33
C PRO A 19 3.56 -17.95 9.63
N VAL A 20 3.76 -16.93 8.80
CA VAL A 20 3.14 -15.62 8.94
C VAL A 20 1.89 -15.54 8.07
N ASP A 21 0.73 -15.38 8.70
CA ASP A 21 -0.55 -15.09 8.03
C ASP A 21 -0.97 -13.66 8.40
N VAL A 22 -0.72 -12.71 7.50
CA VAL A 22 -1.04 -11.29 7.72
C VAL A 22 -2.55 -11.07 7.68
N GLU A 23 -3.28 -11.78 6.82
CA GLU A 23 -4.74 -11.66 6.70
C GLU A 23 -5.44 -12.07 8.00
N GLN A 24 -5.03 -13.21 8.58
CA GLN A 24 -5.60 -13.69 9.84
C GLN A 24 -5.24 -12.79 11.02
N ARG A 25 -3.99 -12.29 11.07
CA ARG A 25 -3.48 -11.47 12.19
C ARG A 25 -3.88 -10.00 12.06
N CYS A 26 -4.25 -9.55 10.88
CA CYS A 26 -4.57 -8.16 10.57
C CYS A 26 -5.89 -8.11 9.79
N GLN A 27 -7.01 -8.25 10.51
CA GLN A 27 -8.37 -8.17 9.98
C GLN A 27 -8.73 -6.73 9.54
N VAL A 28 -8.03 -6.21 8.56
CA VAL A 28 -8.40 -4.97 7.88
C VAL A 28 -8.95 -5.39 6.53
N ALA A 29 -10.27 -5.41 6.39
CA ALA A 29 -10.90 -5.53 5.08
C ALA A 29 -10.65 -4.21 4.33
N SER A 30 -9.60 -4.19 3.52
CA SER A 30 -9.21 -3.03 2.72
C SER A 30 -8.53 -3.51 1.45
N ASP A 31 -8.70 -2.77 0.35
CA ASP A 31 -7.99 -2.99 -0.90
C ASP A 31 -6.45 -2.91 -0.75
N LEU A 32 -5.99 -2.49 0.43
CA LEU A 32 -4.59 -2.41 0.82
C LEU A 32 -4.01 -3.71 1.41
N THR A 33 -4.82 -4.76 1.66
CA THR A 33 -4.34 -6.00 2.31
C THR A 33 -3.20 -6.66 1.55
N GLN A 34 -3.35 -6.80 0.23
CA GLN A 34 -2.31 -7.33 -0.66
C GLN A 34 -0.99 -6.55 -0.59
N HIS A 35 -1.06 -5.24 -0.33
CA HIS A 35 0.12 -4.39 -0.22
C HIS A 35 0.85 -4.61 1.11
N PHE A 36 0.17 -5.05 2.16
CA PHE A 36 0.82 -5.41 3.43
C PHE A 36 1.60 -6.72 3.32
N ASP A 37 1.10 -7.70 2.57
CA ASP A 37 1.85 -8.94 2.27
C ASP A 37 3.08 -8.65 1.42
N ALA A 38 2.91 -7.86 0.36
CA ALA A 38 4.02 -7.45 -0.49
C ALA A 38 5.07 -6.64 0.30
N LEU A 39 4.63 -5.77 1.20
CA LEU A 39 5.52 -4.98 2.05
C LEU A 39 6.29 -5.86 3.03
N LEU A 40 5.62 -6.83 3.65
CA LEU A 40 6.28 -7.79 4.55
C LEU A 40 7.34 -8.59 3.81
N SER A 41 7.04 -9.09 2.61
CA SER A 41 7.99 -9.84 1.78
C SER A 41 9.20 -8.98 1.38
N ALA A 42 8.98 -7.75 0.92
CA ALA A 42 10.05 -6.83 0.56
C ALA A 42 10.96 -6.49 1.76
N LEU A 43 10.39 -6.34 2.96
CA LEU A 43 11.13 -6.11 4.19
C LEU A 43 11.97 -7.33 4.62
N GLN A 44 11.41 -8.54 4.51
CA GLN A 44 12.14 -9.79 4.79
C GLN A 44 13.31 -9.98 3.83
N ASP A 45 13.10 -9.73 2.54
CA ASP A 45 14.14 -9.81 1.52
C ASP A 45 15.26 -8.79 1.77
N ALA A 46 14.89 -7.55 2.09
CA ALA A 46 15.85 -6.51 2.46
C ALA A 46 16.65 -6.94 3.69
N TRP A 47 15.98 -7.43 4.73
CA TRP A 47 16.63 -7.92 5.95
C TRP A 47 17.58 -9.10 5.73
N GLY A 48 17.18 -10.06 4.89
CA GLY A 48 18.02 -11.20 4.51
C GLY A 48 19.28 -10.78 3.77
N LYS A 49 19.22 -9.70 2.99
CA LYS A 49 20.35 -9.15 2.21
C LYS A 49 21.09 -8.01 2.92
N ARG A 50 20.77 -7.71 4.19
CA ARG A 50 21.29 -6.52 4.91
C ARG A 50 22.81 -6.37 4.95
N THR A 51 23.55 -7.47 4.87
CA THR A 51 25.02 -7.48 4.89
C THR A 51 25.64 -7.30 3.51
N SER A 52 24.84 -7.32 2.44
CA SER A 52 25.29 -7.23 1.05
C SER A 52 24.60 -6.11 0.25
N TRP A 53 23.92 -5.18 0.93
CA TRP A 53 23.23 -4.06 0.27
C TRP A 53 24.17 -3.20 -0.56
N ASN A 54 23.71 -2.84 -1.76
CA ASN A 54 24.30 -1.79 -2.57
C ASN A 54 23.49 -0.50 -2.36
N GLY A 55 23.75 0.18 -1.23
CA GLY A 55 23.12 1.46 -0.90
C GLY A 55 21.59 1.42 -0.85
N LEU A 56 20.96 2.58 -1.05
CA LEU A 56 19.51 2.76 -0.96
C LEU A 56 18.72 2.04 -2.05
N ALA A 57 19.34 1.75 -3.20
CA ALA A 57 18.70 1.00 -4.30
C ALA A 57 18.22 -0.41 -3.86
N SER A 58 18.83 -0.96 -2.80
CA SER A 58 18.39 -2.24 -2.24
C SER A 58 17.02 -2.16 -1.54
N LEU A 59 16.51 -0.94 -1.32
CA LEU A 59 15.19 -0.66 -0.74
C LEU A 59 14.14 -0.31 -1.81
N ASP A 60 14.50 -0.23 -3.09
CA ASP A 60 13.56 0.10 -4.17
C ASP A 60 12.30 -0.79 -4.17
N PRO A 61 12.37 -2.11 -3.92
CA PRO A 61 11.16 -2.94 -3.83
C PRO A 61 10.18 -2.50 -2.73
N ILE A 62 10.69 -1.96 -1.61
CA ILE A 62 9.84 -1.43 -0.54
C ILE A 62 9.15 -0.14 -1.01
N VAL A 63 9.89 0.70 -1.72
CA VAL A 63 9.36 1.96 -2.28
C VAL A 63 8.29 1.68 -3.32
N GLU A 64 8.51 0.69 -4.19
CA GLU A 64 7.54 0.25 -5.21
C GLU A 64 6.21 -0.17 -4.58
N VAL A 65 6.24 -0.99 -3.52
CA VAL A 65 5.02 -1.40 -2.81
C VAL A 65 4.27 -0.21 -2.22
N ILE A 66 4.98 0.77 -1.66
CA ILE A 66 4.35 1.99 -1.12
C ILE A 66 3.71 2.81 -2.24
N VAL A 67 4.38 2.96 -3.38
CA VAL A 67 3.86 3.70 -4.54
C VAL A 67 2.61 3.01 -5.10
N ASP A 68 2.61 1.69 -5.20
CA ASP A 68 1.45 0.95 -5.68
C ASP A 68 0.28 1.00 -4.68
N ALA A 69 0.55 0.97 -3.37
CA ALA A 69 -0.47 1.18 -2.34
C ALA A 69 -1.12 2.56 -2.43
N LEU A 70 -0.32 3.60 -2.69
CA LEU A 70 -0.82 4.96 -2.94
C LEU A 70 -1.68 5.02 -4.21
N ARG A 71 -1.28 4.32 -5.28
CA ARG A 71 -2.06 4.24 -6.53
C ARG A 71 -3.42 3.59 -6.30
N THR A 72 -3.52 2.58 -5.45
CA THR A 72 -4.81 1.93 -5.12
C THR A 72 -5.81 2.90 -4.50
N VAL A 73 -5.36 3.91 -3.75
CA VAL A 73 -6.23 4.96 -3.18
C VAL A 73 -6.32 6.22 -4.08
N GLY A 74 -5.93 6.09 -5.36
CA GLY A 74 -6.03 7.17 -6.35
C GLY A 74 -4.93 8.23 -6.30
N ILE A 75 -3.86 8.01 -5.52
CA ILE A 75 -2.71 8.92 -5.44
C ILE A 75 -1.65 8.47 -6.46
N GLU A 76 -1.31 9.33 -7.42
CA GLU A 76 -0.33 9.04 -8.45
C GLU A 76 1.04 9.61 -8.04
N VAL A 77 2.05 8.74 -7.85
CA VAL A 77 3.43 9.16 -7.53
C VAL A 77 4.33 8.89 -8.73
N THR A 78 5.09 9.90 -9.15
CA THR A 78 6.16 9.77 -10.15
C THR A 78 7.49 10.03 -9.46
N LEU A 79 8.35 9.01 -9.41
CA LEU A 79 9.72 9.13 -8.87
C LEU A 79 10.70 9.36 -10.02
N THR A 80 11.54 10.39 -9.89
CA THR A 80 12.60 10.71 -10.85
C THR A 80 13.70 11.53 -10.19
N GLU A 81 14.93 11.30 -10.61
CA GLU A 81 16.12 12.07 -10.22
C GLU A 81 16.41 13.24 -11.17
N VAL A 82 15.70 13.32 -12.31
CA VAL A 82 15.90 14.39 -13.31
C VAL A 82 14.84 15.50 -13.20
N PRO A 83 15.17 16.76 -13.55
CA PRO A 83 14.21 17.87 -13.57
C PRO A 83 12.94 17.56 -14.40
N PRO A 84 11.74 17.95 -13.96
CA PRO A 84 11.44 18.85 -12.82
C PRO A 84 11.52 18.19 -11.43
N GLY A 85 11.89 16.92 -11.35
CA GLY A 85 11.96 16.15 -10.11
C GLY A 85 10.72 15.30 -9.88
N SER A 86 10.75 14.54 -8.80
CA SER A 86 9.64 13.68 -8.39
C SER A 86 8.39 14.50 -8.06
N ARG A 87 7.21 13.95 -8.35
CA ARG A 87 5.92 14.61 -8.11
C ARG A 87 4.89 13.66 -7.53
N VAL A 88 3.93 14.24 -6.82
CA VAL A 88 2.76 13.56 -6.28
C VAL A 88 1.53 14.29 -6.81
N ASP A 89 0.68 13.55 -7.50
CA ASP A 89 -0.58 14.02 -8.07
C ASP A 89 -1.73 13.35 -7.31
N VAL A 90 -2.63 14.15 -6.72
CA VAL A 90 -3.84 13.67 -6.03
C VAL A 90 -5.04 14.24 -6.78
N PRO A 91 -5.43 13.63 -7.92
CA PRO A 91 -6.51 14.13 -8.74
C PRO A 91 -7.82 14.05 -7.98
N TYR A 92 -8.69 15.05 -8.14
CA TYR A 92 -10.00 15.08 -7.49
C TYR A 92 -10.93 14.01 -8.11
N ARG A 93 -10.84 12.78 -7.62
CA ARG A 93 -11.61 11.61 -8.04
C ARG A 93 -12.29 10.94 -6.85
N ALA A 94 -13.20 10.02 -7.13
CA ALA A 94 -13.95 9.28 -6.11
C ALA A 94 -13.05 8.57 -5.10
N GLU A 95 -11.95 7.99 -5.58
CA GLU A 95 -10.99 7.21 -4.78
C GLU A 95 -10.24 8.09 -3.76
N THR A 96 -10.04 9.36 -4.10
CA THR A 96 -9.31 10.34 -3.27
C THR A 96 -10.21 11.16 -2.34
N LEU A 97 -11.53 11.04 -2.50
CA LEU A 97 -12.50 11.79 -1.72
C LEU A 97 -12.71 11.12 -0.35
N PRO A 98 -12.63 11.85 0.78
CA PRO A 98 -12.78 11.28 2.13
C PRO A 98 -14.07 10.48 2.38
N ASN A 99 -15.13 10.77 1.61
CA ASN A 99 -16.41 10.04 1.61
C ASN A 99 -16.78 9.47 0.23
N GLY A 100 -15.85 9.51 -0.73
CA GLY A 100 -16.13 9.30 -2.15
C GLY A 100 -16.60 7.91 -2.49
N GLU A 101 -16.17 6.87 -1.76
CA GLU A 101 -16.70 5.51 -1.94
C GLU A 101 -18.17 5.39 -1.54
N ALA A 102 -18.55 5.97 -0.39
CA ALA A 102 -19.93 5.98 0.07
C ALA A 102 -20.80 6.83 -0.85
N ASP A 103 -20.30 8.01 -1.26
CA ASP A 103 -21.00 8.90 -2.18
C ASP A 103 -21.11 8.27 -3.58
N MET A 104 -20.09 7.57 -4.08
CA MET A 104 -20.16 6.84 -5.35
C MET A 104 -21.02 5.58 -5.28
N ALA A 105 -21.08 4.90 -4.13
CA ALA A 105 -22.01 3.80 -3.93
C ALA A 105 -23.46 4.33 -4.02
N ILE A 106 -23.73 5.49 -3.44
CA ILE A 106 -25.02 6.18 -3.52
C ILE A 106 -25.30 6.66 -4.95
N ILE A 107 -24.34 7.26 -5.65
CA ILE A 107 -24.48 7.69 -7.05
C ILE A 107 -24.74 6.50 -7.97
N ARG A 108 -23.97 5.41 -7.84
CA ARG A 108 -24.20 4.18 -8.61
C ARG A 108 -25.58 3.60 -8.32
N MET A 109 -25.99 3.53 -7.05
CA MET A 109 -27.31 3.06 -6.66
C MET A 109 -28.44 3.91 -7.24
N ARG A 110 -28.28 5.25 -7.27
CA ARG A 110 -29.21 6.18 -7.94
C ARG A 110 -29.30 5.92 -9.43
N GLN A 111 -28.17 5.73 -10.12
CA GLN A 111 -28.13 5.40 -11.54
C GLN A 111 -28.82 4.07 -11.86
N THR A 112 -28.61 3.02 -11.05
CA THR A 112 -29.29 1.72 -11.23
C THR A 112 -30.80 1.83 -11.06
N LEU A 113 -31.26 2.79 -10.25
CA LEU A 113 -32.68 3.08 -10.01
C LEU A 113 -33.26 4.07 -11.04
N GLY A 114 -32.48 4.52 -12.03
CA GLY A 114 -32.93 5.48 -13.04
C GLY A 114 -33.12 6.91 -12.52
N LEU A 115 -32.51 7.24 -11.39
CA LEU A 115 -32.51 8.59 -10.83
C LEU A 115 -31.28 9.34 -11.37
N GLU A 116 -31.51 10.48 -12.02
CA GLU A 116 -30.42 11.36 -12.49
C GLU A 116 -29.60 11.92 -11.30
N PRO A 117 -28.31 12.25 -11.51
CA PRO A 117 -27.35 12.56 -10.44
C PRO A 117 -27.79 13.66 -9.47
#